data_AF-A0AAV6JF48-F1
#
_entry.id   AF-A0AAV6JF48-F1
#
_cell.length_a   1.000
_cell.length_b   1.000
_cell.length_c   1.000
_cell.angle_alpha   90.00
_cell.angle_beta   90.00
_cell.angle_gamma   90.00
#
_symmetry.space_group_name_H-M   'P 1'
#
loop_
_entity.id
_entity.type
_entity.pdbx_description
1 polymer ?
#
loop_
_entity_poly.entity_id
_entity_poly.type
_entity_poly.pdbx_seq_one_letter_code
_entity_poly.pdbx_strand_id
1 'polypeptide(L)'
;MFSTLAGRTSALRAMPVDVVAKADQISRDEARRLKMSRDETILMEPRQGGRIRSVVTLATPTLASAYSISRAVKIPVMCSSGLSSVTAPMPITAGASGVGVGSAINKLNDVVAMIAEVRSIADSLGISSDRQTVVEEKALTLYTYRMGHLLSDGSYVWSKMYSFKSSPYPGQDSLQRVIIFSDMGKAERDGSNEYNNYQPGSLKTTDQLIKDLNNIDIIFHIGDTTYANGYISQWDQFTSHCINCTIYGCNVGTGSFYDTQDSGGECSMLAETMFYVPAENRAKFWYSADYGMFHFCIADTEHDWREGSEQYRFIEHCLASADRQKQPWLIFAAHRVLGYSSDKWYGLEGLFEQPMGRESLQRLRQKYKVDIAFFGHAHNYERSCPIYQNQCVNPEKSHYSGTMNGTIHVVAGGAGSHLSECSQITPSWSLYRDYDFGFAKLTAFSHSSLLFEYKKSRDGNVYDSFTISRDYRDVYA
;
A
#
# COMPACT_ATOMS: atom_id res chain seq x y z
N MET A 1 37.52 -7.28 -1.91
CA MET A 1 36.44 -7.41 -2.90
C MET A 1 35.58 -6.17 -2.75
N PHE A 2 35.63 -5.28 -3.74
CA PHE A 2 35.15 -3.90 -3.66
C PHE A 2 33.61 -3.84 -3.72
N SER A 3 33.00 -3.10 -2.79
CA SER A 3 31.59 -2.72 -2.82
C SER A 3 31.50 -1.23 -3.18
N THR A 4 31.35 -0.96 -4.47
CA THR A 4 31.10 0.37 -5.04
C THR A 4 29.63 0.72 -4.83
N LEU A 5 29.35 1.76 -4.04
CA LEU A 5 28.00 2.28 -3.81
C LEU A 5 27.56 3.31 -4.86
N ALA A 6 28.23 3.33 -6.01
CA ALA A 6 27.72 3.87 -7.27
C ALA A 6 27.56 2.71 -8.26
N GLY A 7 26.34 2.19 -8.40
CA GLY A 7 25.99 1.26 -9.48
C GLY A 7 25.50 -0.12 -9.03
N ARG A 8 24.18 -0.20 -8.79
CA ARG A 8 23.33 -1.37 -9.12
C ARG A 8 21.84 -1.02 -9.08
N THR A 9 21.45 0.04 -8.37
CA THR A 9 20.06 0.45 -8.15
C THR A 9 19.82 1.94 -8.48
N SER A 10 20.28 2.40 -9.64
CA SER A 10 19.89 3.71 -10.17
C SER A 10 18.83 3.53 -11.24
N ALA A 11 17.72 4.26 -11.14
CA ALA A 11 16.64 4.28 -12.13
C ALA A 11 17.17 4.54 -13.57
N LEU A 12 18.26 5.29 -13.71
CA LEU A 12 18.95 5.56 -14.98
C LEU A 12 19.54 4.30 -15.66
N ARG A 13 19.88 3.24 -14.91
CA ARG A 13 20.39 1.98 -15.52
C ARG A 13 19.29 1.07 -16.05
N ALA A 14 18.10 1.11 -15.46
CA ALA A 14 16.95 0.34 -15.92
C ALA A 14 16.35 0.92 -17.21
N MET A 15 16.50 2.23 -17.44
CA MET A 15 15.97 2.90 -18.63
C MET A 15 16.74 2.53 -19.91
N PRO A 16 16.05 2.27 -21.04
CA PRO A 16 16.70 2.14 -22.34
C PRO A 16 17.56 3.36 -22.66
N VAL A 17 18.72 3.15 -23.30
CA VAL A 17 19.67 4.24 -23.66
C VAL A 17 18.98 5.35 -24.44
N ASP A 18 17.99 4.98 -25.26
CA ASP A 18 17.24 5.90 -26.11
C ASP A 18 16.31 6.82 -25.32
N VAL A 19 15.78 6.31 -24.20
CA VAL A 19 14.96 7.08 -23.28
C VAL A 19 15.83 8.11 -22.57
N VAL A 20 17.01 7.71 -22.08
CA VAL A 20 17.98 8.62 -21.45
C VAL A 20 18.49 9.67 -22.44
N ALA A 21 18.84 9.27 -23.66
CA ALA A 21 19.32 10.19 -24.70
C ALA A 21 18.27 11.24 -25.09
N LYS A 22 16.99 10.86 -25.20
CA LYS A 22 15.91 11.80 -25.50
C LYS A 22 15.52 12.67 -24.30
N ALA A 23 15.43 12.08 -23.12
CA ALA A 23 15.07 12.80 -21.89
C ALA A 23 16.08 13.91 -21.59
N ASP A 24 17.37 13.60 -21.73
CA ASP A 24 18.45 14.53 -21.41
C ASP A 24 18.96 15.32 -22.64
N GLN A 25 18.37 15.11 -23.83
CA GLN A 25 18.78 15.71 -25.10
C GLN A 25 20.28 15.54 -25.43
N ILE A 26 20.84 14.41 -25.04
CA ILE A 26 22.26 14.06 -25.23
C ILE A 26 22.44 12.97 -26.29
N SER A 27 23.67 12.82 -26.78
CA SER A 27 23.98 11.76 -27.73
C SER A 27 23.80 10.36 -27.12
N ARG A 28 23.50 9.36 -27.95
CA ARG A 28 23.39 7.94 -27.52
C ARG A 28 24.63 7.44 -26.79
N ASP A 29 25.82 7.90 -27.20
CA ASP A 29 27.09 7.50 -26.58
C ASP A 29 27.31 8.18 -25.22
N GLU A 30 26.82 9.40 -25.06
CA GLU A 30 26.86 10.15 -23.80
C GLU A 30 25.83 9.61 -22.81
N ALA A 31 24.64 9.22 -23.27
CA ALA A 31 23.65 8.49 -22.49
C ALA A 31 24.20 7.12 -22.02
N ARG A 32 24.95 6.41 -22.88
CA ARG A 32 25.66 5.18 -22.48
C ARG A 32 26.75 5.45 -21.43
N ARG A 33 27.51 6.53 -21.57
CA ARG A 33 28.54 6.92 -20.58
C ARG A 33 27.91 7.31 -19.25
N LEU A 34 26.83 8.08 -19.23
CA LEU A 34 26.06 8.39 -18.02
C LEU A 34 25.51 7.13 -17.35
N LYS A 35 24.99 6.20 -18.16
CA LYS A 35 24.49 4.90 -17.69
C LYS A 35 25.59 3.99 -17.11
N MET A 36 26.85 4.16 -17.55
CA MET A 36 27.95 3.24 -17.26
C MET A 36 29.17 3.86 -16.55
N SER A 37 29.13 5.15 -16.22
CA SER A 37 30.19 5.91 -15.54
C SER A 37 30.54 5.29 -14.19
N ARG A 38 31.85 5.23 -13.88
CA ARG A 38 32.43 4.70 -12.63
C ARG A 38 33.41 5.66 -11.94
N ASP A 39 33.61 6.88 -12.46
CA ASP A 39 34.63 7.78 -11.93
C ASP A 39 34.07 8.65 -10.80
N GLU A 40 34.52 8.39 -9.57
CA GLU A 40 34.32 9.23 -8.39
C GLU A 40 35.52 10.17 -8.21
N THR A 41 35.29 11.42 -7.78
CA THR A 41 36.34 12.40 -7.49
C THR A 41 37.02 12.07 -6.15
N ILE A 42 38.33 11.81 -6.17
CA ILE A 42 39.16 11.50 -5.00
C ILE A 42 39.59 12.80 -4.32
N LEU A 43 39.31 12.96 -3.02
CA LEU A 43 39.67 14.16 -2.26
C LEU A 43 40.79 13.98 -1.21
N MET A 44 41.32 12.78 -0.94
CA MET A 44 42.61 12.60 -0.23
C MET A 44 43.23 11.22 -0.48
N GLU A 45 44.55 11.16 -0.68
CA GLU A 45 45.31 9.90 -0.70
C GLU A 45 45.61 9.40 0.73
N PRO A 46 45.51 8.08 1.01
CA PRO A 46 45.80 7.54 2.33
C PRO A 46 47.26 7.08 2.46
N ARG A 47 47.99 7.64 3.43
CA ARG A 47 49.14 6.96 4.06
C ARG A 47 48.65 6.05 5.19
N GLN A 48 49.21 4.84 5.24
CA GLN A 48 48.84 3.72 6.11
C GLN A 48 48.60 4.10 7.59
N GLY A 49 47.48 3.64 8.17
CA GLY A 49 47.30 3.59 9.62
C GLY A 49 45.88 3.22 10.12
N GLY A 50 45.77 2.09 10.84
CA GLY A 50 44.82 1.82 11.94
C GLY A 50 43.34 1.49 11.65
N ARG A 51 42.82 0.41 12.27
CA ARG A 51 41.40 -0.07 12.24
C ARG A 51 40.35 1.00 12.60
N ILE A 52 40.68 1.97 13.46
CA ILE A 52 39.77 3.06 13.83
C ILE A 52 39.66 4.09 12.70
N ARG A 53 40.78 4.36 12.02
CA ARG A 53 40.84 5.30 10.90
C ARG A 53 40.01 4.80 9.72
N SER A 54 39.99 3.48 9.45
CA SER A 54 39.17 2.93 8.37
C SER A 54 37.67 3.10 8.61
N VAL A 55 37.20 2.99 9.85
CA VAL A 55 35.78 3.14 10.19
C VAL A 55 35.35 4.61 10.11
N VAL A 56 36.22 5.54 10.53
CA VAL A 56 35.98 6.98 10.37
C VAL A 56 35.99 7.39 8.90
N THR A 57 36.96 6.91 8.10
CA THR A 57 37.03 7.19 6.65
C THR A 57 35.80 6.69 5.89
N LEU A 58 35.24 5.54 6.29
CA LEU A 58 33.98 5.02 5.73
C LEU A 58 32.77 5.89 6.08
N ALA A 59 32.79 6.57 7.23
CA ALA A 59 31.71 7.46 7.67
C ALA A 59 31.84 8.89 7.14
N THR A 60 33.02 9.32 6.68
CA THR A 60 33.30 10.69 6.24
C THR A 60 32.31 11.25 5.21
N PRO A 61 31.91 10.53 4.14
CA PRO A 61 30.97 11.06 3.16
C PRO A 61 29.60 11.34 3.77
N THR A 62 29.14 10.42 4.64
CA THR A 62 27.85 10.51 5.32
C THR A 62 27.84 11.63 6.36
N LEU A 63 28.96 11.84 7.06
CA LEU A 63 29.15 12.93 8.02
C LEU A 63 29.22 14.30 7.34
N ALA A 64 29.97 14.41 6.24
CA ALA A 64 30.06 15.65 5.47
C ALA A 64 28.70 16.05 4.89
N SER A 65 27.91 15.07 4.45
CA SER A 65 26.54 15.27 3.97
C SER A 65 25.63 15.73 5.10
N ALA A 66 25.65 15.04 6.25
CA ALA A 66 24.84 15.41 7.42
C ALA A 66 25.16 16.83 7.90
N TYR A 67 26.45 17.19 7.99
CA TYR A 67 26.90 18.52 8.40
C TYR A 67 26.46 19.63 7.43
N SER A 68 26.56 19.37 6.13
CA SER A 68 26.23 20.36 5.11
C SER A 68 24.71 20.58 5.02
N ILE A 69 23.93 19.50 5.10
CA ILE A 69 22.47 19.55 5.01
C ILE A 69 21.87 20.15 6.28
N SER A 70 22.32 19.73 7.47
CA SER A 70 21.79 20.22 8.76
C SER A 70 21.90 21.73 8.93
N ARG A 71 22.89 22.36 8.28
CA ARG A 71 23.09 23.82 8.29
C ARG A 71 22.35 24.53 7.16
N ALA A 72 22.00 23.83 6.09
CA ALA A 72 21.28 24.39 4.95
C ALA A 72 19.76 24.34 5.12
N VAL A 73 19.23 23.50 6.03
CA VAL A 73 17.79 23.30 6.19
C VAL A 73 17.34 23.46 7.65
N LYS A 74 16.10 23.92 7.86
CA LYS A 74 15.48 24.04 9.20
C LYS A 74 14.67 22.80 9.61
N ILE A 75 14.66 21.77 8.79
CA ILE A 75 13.93 20.52 9.02
C ILE A 75 14.86 19.45 9.62
N PRO A 76 14.36 18.51 10.44
CA PRO A 76 15.16 17.44 10.99
C PRO A 76 15.85 16.61 9.90
N VAL A 77 17.18 16.42 10.01
CA VAL A 77 17.98 15.69 9.02
C VAL A 77 18.35 14.33 9.58
N MET A 78 17.96 13.25 8.90
CA MET A 78 18.42 11.90 9.25
C MET A 78 19.63 11.48 8.43
N CYS A 79 20.60 10.87 9.09
CA CYS A 79 21.81 10.34 8.48
C CYS A 79 21.57 8.89 7.99
N SER A 80 21.89 8.57 6.73
CA SER A 80 21.67 7.23 6.17
C SER A 80 22.63 6.17 6.75
N SER A 81 22.23 4.90 6.66
CA SER A 81 22.82 3.81 7.45
C SER A 81 24.20 3.34 6.97
N GLY A 82 25.00 2.84 7.93
CA GLY A 82 26.40 2.42 7.76
C GLY A 82 27.29 2.75 8.96
N LEU A 83 26.69 3.33 10.00
CA LEU A 83 27.36 3.79 11.22
C LEU A 83 27.30 2.70 12.29
N SER A 84 28.40 2.60 13.04
CA SER A 84 28.52 1.71 14.20
C SER A 84 28.31 2.53 15.48
N SER A 85 28.24 1.87 16.64
CA SER A 85 28.23 2.57 17.94
C SER A 85 29.40 3.55 18.12
N VAL A 86 30.53 3.32 17.44
CA VAL A 86 31.69 4.23 17.48
C VAL A 86 31.46 5.51 16.65
N THR A 87 30.68 5.45 15.58
CA THR A 87 30.50 6.56 14.63
C THR A 87 29.12 7.22 14.69
N ALA A 88 28.14 6.58 15.32
CA ALA A 88 26.77 7.10 15.48
C ALA A 88 26.65 8.45 16.22
N PRO A 89 27.52 8.82 17.18
CA PRO A 89 27.45 10.15 17.82
C PRO A 89 27.89 11.32 16.92
N MET A 90 28.69 11.05 15.90
CA MET A 90 29.29 12.08 15.06
C MET A 90 28.27 12.83 14.16
N PRO A 91 27.31 12.17 13.48
CA PRO A 91 26.26 12.86 12.72
C PRO A 91 25.36 13.72 13.60
N ILE A 92 25.04 13.26 14.81
CA ILE A 92 24.22 14.04 15.76
C ILE A 92 24.97 15.34 16.13
N THR A 93 26.28 15.23 16.41
CA THR A 93 27.14 16.40 16.64
C THR A 93 27.25 17.30 15.41
N ALA A 94 27.15 16.72 14.21
CA ALA A 94 27.11 17.45 12.94
C ALA A 94 25.71 18.07 12.63
N GLY A 95 24.73 17.93 13.51
CA GLY A 95 23.39 18.53 13.38
C GLY A 95 22.33 17.62 12.78
N ALA A 96 22.60 16.32 12.63
CA ALA A 96 21.57 15.34 12.31
C ALA A 96 20.63 15.13 13.50
N SER A 97 19.35 14.94 13.22
CA SER A 97 18.31 14.63 14.21
C SER A 97 18.11 13.12 14.43
N GLY A 98 18.74 12.28 13.61
CA GLY A 98 18.65 10.83 13.73
C GLY A 98 19.69 10.09 12.89
N VAL A 99 19.93 8.82 13.22
CA VAL A 99 20.91 7.94 12.58
C VAL A 99 20.23 6.64 12.12
N GLY A 100 20.38 6.30 10.85
CA GLY A 100 19.88 5.05 10.30
C GLY A 100 20.74 3.85 10.72
N VAL A 101 20.08 2.79 11.21
CA VAL A 101 20.75 1.57 11.74
C VAL A 101 20.68 0.36 10.80
N GLY A 102 19.93 0.45 9.70
CA GLY A 102 19.64 -0.70 8.81
C GLY A 102 20.87 -1.48 8.33
N SER A 103 21.92 -0.82 7.85
CA SER A 103 23.14 -1.51 7.39
C SER A 103 23.92 -2.24 8.49
N ALA A 104 23.82 -1.79 9.75
CA ALA A 104 24.47 -2.45 10.89
C ALA A 104 23.69 -3.72 11.30
N ILE A 105 22.36 -3.68 11.21
CA ILE A 105 21.46 -4.76 11.59
C ILE A 105 21.36 -5.82 10.49
N ASN A 106 21.25 -5.41 9.22
CA ASN A 106 20.99 -6.30 8.07
C ASN A 106 22.14 -7.27 7.75
N LYS A 107 23.28 -7.15 8.45
CA LYS A 107 24.42 -8.08 8.33
C LYS A 107 24.39 -9.18 9.39
N LEU A 108 23.48 -9.08 10.35
CA LEU A 108 23.31 -10.04 11.44
C LEU A 108 22.17 -10.99 11.08
N ASN A 109 22.33 -12.27 11.39
CA ASN A 109 21.34 -13.31 11.10
C ASN A 109 20.61 -13.79 12.36
N ASP A 110 20.79 -13.09 13.49
CA ASP A 110 20.29 -13.47 14.79
C ASP A 110 19.59 -12.28 15.46
N VAL A 111 18.37 -12.50 15.94
CA VAL A 111 17.52 -11.44 16.52
C VAL A 111 18.15 -10.89 17.81
N VAL A 112 18.83 -11.72 18.60
CA VAL A 112 19.51 -11.28 19.83
C VAL A 112 20.70 -10.39 19.48
N ALA A 113 21.49 -10.75 18.47
CA ALA A 113 22.58 -9.93 17.95
C ALA A 113 22.07 -8.60 17.37
N MET A 114 20.94 -8.61 16.65
CA MET A 114 20.31 -7.39 16.13
C MET A 114 19.90 -6.45 17.27
N ILE A 115 19.24 -6.98 18.31
CA ILE A 115 18.84 -6.20 19.50
C ILE A 115 20.08 -5.65 20.23
N ALA A 116 21.14 -6.46 20.36
CA ALA A 116 22.38 -6.04 21.01
C ALA A 116 23.07 -4.90 20.24
N GLU A 117 23.09 -4.96 18.90
CA GLU A 117 23.67 -3.91 18.05
C GLU A 117 22.85 -2.62 18.12
N VAL A 118 21.52 -2.71 18.10
CA VAL A 118 20.63 -1.54 18.27
C VAL A 118 20.84 -0.88 19.62
N ARG A 119 20.93 -1.68 20.69
CA ARG A 119 21.21 -1.18 22.05
C ARG A 119 22.57 -0.51 22.13
N SER A 120 23.61 -1.15 21.59
CA SER A 120 24.97 -0.59 21.52
C SER A 120 25.02 0.78 20.83
N ILE A 121 24.27 0.94 19.73
CA ILE A 121 24.13 2.23 19.04
C ILE A 121 23.33 3.24 19.87
N ALA A 122 22.20 2.83 20.45
CA ALA A 122 21.38 3.71 21.30
C ALA A 122 22.14 4.20 22.54
N ASP A 123 22.90 3.33 23.19
CA ASP A 123 23.75 3.63 24.34
C ASP A 123 24.85 4.63 23.97
N SER A 124 25.45 4.48 22.79
CA SER A 124 26.45 5.45 22.28
C SER A 124 25.87 6.85 22.08
N LEU A 125 24.56 6.95 21.86
CA LEU A 125 23.83 8.21 21.73
C LEU A 125 23.29 8.75 23.07
N GLY A 126 23.55 8.05 24.19
CA GLY A 126 23.05 8.43 25.51
C GLY A 126 21.55 8.19 25.70
N ILE A 127 20.94 7.32 24.90
CA ILE A 127 19.52 6.95 25.01
C ILE A 127 19.41 5.84 26.06
N SER A 128 19.46 6.19 27.36
CA SER A 128 19.36 5.20 28.45
C SER A 128 17.97 4.55 28.51
N SER A 129 17.94 3.25 28.83
CA SER A 129 16.76 2.38 28.88
C SER A 129 15.72 2.68 29.98
N ASP A 130 15.85 3.78 30.73
CA ASP A 130 14.95 4.10 31.86
C ASP A 130 13.76 5.01 31.51
N ARG A 131 13.54 5.32 30.22
CA ARG A 131 12.24 5.88 29.83
C ARG A 131 11.25 4.75 29.65
N GLN A 132 10.48 4.48 30.71
CA GLN A 132 9.09 4.05 30.54
C GLN A 132 8.49 4.89 29.41
N THR A 133 8.17 4.25 28.30
CA THR A 133 7.38 4.84 27.22
C THR A 133 6.00 5.13 27.79
N VAL A 134 5.87 6.29 28.41
CA VAL A 134 4.63 7.05 28.36
C VAL A 134 4.40 7.25 26.87
N VAL A 135 3.50 6.45 26.30
CA VAL A 135 2.95 6.71 24.98
C VAL A 135 2.17 8.01 25.14
N GLU A 136 2.87 9.14 24.96
CA GLU A 136 2.20 10.42 24.78
C GLU A 136 1.19 10.22 23.65
N GLU A 137 -0.08 10.57 23.90
CA GLU A 137 -1.09 10.75 22.87
C GLU A 137 -0.57 11.75 21.84
N LYS A 138 0.18 11.26 20.85
CA LYS A 138 0.65 12.10 19.76
C LYS A 138 -0.54 12.40 18.88
N ALA A 139 -1.07 13.62 19.05
CA ALA A 139 -2.05 14.18 18.15
C ALA A 139 -1.57 14.02 16.69
N LEU A 140 -2.51 13.67 15.82
CA LEU A 140 -2.30 13.55 14.38
C LEU A 140 -1.61 14.83 13.86
N THR A 141 -0.38 14.70 13.37
CA THR A 141 0.48 15.85 13.04
C THR A 141 0.34 16.17 11.55
N LEU A 142 0.17 17.45 11.23
CA LEU A 142 0.19 17.94 9.85
C LEU A 142 1.64 18.13 9.41
N TYR A 143 2.03 17.44 8.33
CA TYR A 143 3.33 17.57 7.70
C TYR A 143 3.19 18.30 6.38
N THR A 144 4.17 19.13 6.05
CA THR A 144 4.31 19.76 4.74
C THR A 144 5.59 19.28 4.07
N TYR A 145 5.53 18.98 2.77
CA TYR A 145 6.68 18.51 2.00
C TYR A 145 6.71 19.12 0.60
N ARG A 146 7.87 19.08 -0.04
CA ARG A 146 8.06 19.34 -1.47
C ARG A 146 9.16 18.43 -2.00
N MET A 147 9.06 18.07 -3.26
CA MET A 147 10.08 17.30 -3.97
C MET A 147 11.14 18.27 -4.49
N GLY A 148 12.41 17.89 -4.39
CA GLY A 148 13.55 18.71 -4.81
C GLY A 148 14.56 17.89 -5.59
N HIS A 149 15.02 18.42 -6.72
CA HIS A 149 16.05 17.83 -7.56
C HIS A 149 17.26 18.77 -7.60
N LEU A 150 18.43 18.28 -7.17
CA LEU A 150 19.70 18.96 -7.32
C LEU A 150 20.24 18.67 -8.72
N LEU A 151 20.43 19.70 -9.53
CA LEU A 151 21.00 19.60 -10.87
C LEU A 151 22.53 19.54 -10.82
N SER A 152 23.13 19.08 -11.92
CA SER A 152 24.58 18.95 -12.06
C SER A 152 25.32 20.28 -11.97
N ASP A 153 24.64 21.40 -12.26
CA ASP A 153 25.16 22.76 -12.11
C ASP A 153 25.05 23.32 -10.68
N GLY A 154 24.53 22.53 -9.73
CA GLY A 154 24.34 22.93 -8.34
C GLY A 154 23.04 23.68 -8.06
N SER A 155 22.20 23.93 -9.07
CA SER A 155 20.89 24.54 -8.90
C SER A 155 19.83 23.52 -8.45
N TYR A 156 18.71 24.00 -7.90
CA TYR A 156 17.62 23.15 -7.42
C TYR A 156 16.34 23.41 -8.21
N VAL A 157 15.67 22.33 -8.62
CA VAL A 157 14.28 22.36 -9.09
C VAL A 157 13.38 21.85 -7.97
N TRP A 158 12.39 22.66 -7.59
CA TRP A 158 11.44 22.33 -6.52
C TRP A 158 10.04 22.13 -7.08
N SER A 159 9.32 21.14 -6.57
CA SER A 159 7.88 21.04 -6.78
C SER A 159 7.13 22.11 -6.00
N LYS A 160 5.81 22.18 -6.23
CA LYS A 160 4.89 22.85 -5.30
C LYS A 160 4.98 22.24 -3.89
N MET A 161 4.51 22.99 -2.91
CA MET A 161 4.33 22.48 -1.55
C MET A 161 3.09 21.60 -1.49
N TYR A 162 3.20 20.51 -0.73
CA TYR A 162 2.15 19.54 -0.44
C TYR A 162 2.05 19.36 1.08
N SER A 163 0.94 18.78 1.53
CA SER A 163 0.73 18.48 2.93
C SER A 163 -0.05 17.19 3.13
N PHE A 164 0.23 16.48 4.22
CA PHE A 164 -0.52 15.31 4.65
C PHE A 164 -0.60 15.26 6.18
N LYS A 165 -1.61 14.57 6.70
CA LYS A 165 -1.76 14.29 8.13
C LYS A 165 -1.17 12.91 8.41
N SER A 166 -0.34 12.75 9.44
CA SER A 166 0.14 11.42 9.81
C SER A 166 -1.01 10.50 10.20
N SER A 167 -0.86 9.20 9.95
CA SER A 167 -1.80 8.19 10.41
C SER A 167 -1.89 8.15 11.94
N PRO A 168 -3.06 7.77 12.50
CA PRO A 168 -3.18 7.41 13.90
C PRO A 168 -2.29 6.21 14.22
N TYR A 169 -1.80 6.12 15.46
CA TYR A 169 -1.11 4.91 15.92
C TYR A 169 -2.08 3.73 15.98
N PRO A 170 -1.62 2.47 15.80
CA PRO A 170 -2.48 1.29 15.90
C PRO A 170 -3.20 1.23 17.26
N GLY A 171 -4.53 1.23 17.23
CA GLY A 171 -5.41 1.28 18.40
C GLY A 171 -5.79 2.65 18.92
N GLN A 172 -5.42 3.74 18.25
CA GLN A 172 -5.84 5.08 18.66
C GLN A 172 -7.37 5.23 18.58
N ASP A 173 -7.99 5.65 19.66
CA ASP A 173 -9.44 5.94 19.69
C ASP A 173 -9.71 7.33 19.11
N SER A 174 -10.01 7.38 17.82
CA SER A 174 -10.35 8.61 17.11
C SER A 174 -11.28 8.29 15.94
N LEU A 175 -12.03 9.29 15.48
CA LEU A 175 -12.80 9.17 14.22
C LEU A 175 -11.85 8.83 13.07
N GLN A 176 -12.12 7.73 12.36
CA GLN A 176 -11.31 7.23 11.25
C GLN A 176 -12.19 6.87 10.06
N ARG A 177 -11.86 7.39 8.88
CA ARG A 177 -12.69 7.29 7.66
C ARG A 177 -11.87 6.72 6.50
N VAL A 178 -12.26 5.52 6.07
CA VAL A 178 -11.55 4.74 5.06
C VAL A 178 -12.43 4.60 3.83
N ILE A 179 -11.87 4.85 2.65
CA ILE A 179 -12.52 4.59 1.37
C ILE A 179 -11.97 3.31 0.75
N ILE A 180 -12.83 2.47 0.21
CA ILE A 180 -12.44 1.23 -0.47
C ILE A 180 -13.24 1.10 -1.77
N PHE A 181 -12.54 0.87 -2.87
CA PHE A 181 -13.13 0.58 -4.18
C PHE A 181 -12.09 -0.06 -5.11
N SER A 182 -12.52 -0.47 -6.29
CA SER A 182 -11.68 -1.11 -7.31
C SER A 182 -12.19 -0.75 -8.70
N ASP A 183 -11.41 -1.05 -9.75
CA ASP A 183 -11.86 -0.99 -11.15
C ASP A 183 -12.23 0.43 -11.59
N MET A 184 -11.54 1.44 -11.07
CA MET A 184 -11.85 2.85 -11.38
C MET A 184 -11.41 3.24 -12.79
N GLY A 185 -10.24 2.78 -13.23
CA GLY A 185 -9.67 3.23 -14.50
C GLY A 185 -9.34 4.70 -14.56
N LYS A 186 -9.23 5.19 -15.80
CA LYS A 186 -9.02 6.60 -16.11
C LYS A 186 -9.99 7.06 -17.20
N ALA A 187 -10.07 8.36 -17.39
CA ALA A 187 -10.68 8.96 -18.57
C ALA A 187 -10.16 10.38 -18.73
N GLU A 188 -10.15 10.89 -19.96
CA GLU A 188 -9.72 12.25 -20.27
C GLU A 188 -10.77 13.30 -19.89
N ARG A 189 -10.36 14.32 -19.14
CA ARG A 189 -11.25 15.41 -18.72
C ARG A 189 -11.68 16.33 -19.87
N ASP A 190 -10.90 16.40 -20.94
CA ASP A 190 -11.23 17.20 -22.12
C ASP A 190 -12.16 16.47 -23.11
N GLY A 191 -12.55 15.23 -22.81
CA GLY A 191 -13.42 14.41 -23.65
C GLY A 191 -12.70 13.72 -24.81
N SER A 192 -11.36 13.77 -24.85
CA SER A 192 -10.56 13.02 -25.81
C SER A 192 -10.81 11.52 -25.73
N ASN A 193 -10.67 10.84 -26.86
CA ASN A 193 -10.63 9.39 -26.88
C ASN A 193 -9.18 8.89 -26.73
N GLU A 194 -9.03 7.67 -26.24
CA GLU A 194 -7.74 7.07 -25.97
C GLU A 194 -7.85 5.53 -25.97
N TYR A 195 -6.71 4.82 -25.89
CA TYR A 195 -6.73 3.37 -25.77
C TYR A 195 -7.40 2.94 -24.47
N ASN A 196 -8.09 1.79 -24.52
CA ASN A 196 -8.79 1.22 -23.37
C ASN A 196 -9.72 2.23 -22.67
N ASN A 197 -10.40 3.10 -23.43
CA ASN A 197 -11.31 4.11 -22.90
C ASN A 197 -12.71 3.52 -22.62
N TYR A 198 -12.80 2.63 -21.62
CA TYR A 198 -14.05 1.97 -21.23
C TYR A 198 -14.38 2.14 -19.75
N GLN A 199 -13.86 3.21 -19.11
CA GLN A 199 -14.12 3.51 -17.69
C GLN A 199 -14.93 4.80 -17.49
N PRO A 200 -16.19 4.86 -17.96
CA PRO A 200 -17.00 6.08 -17.97
C PRO A 200 -17.34 6.61 -16.56
N GLY A 201 -17.18 5.82 -15.50
CA GLY A 201 -17.38 6.27 -14.12
C GLY A 201 -16.14 6.88 -13.45
N SER A 202 -14.94 6.73 -14.03
CA SER A 202 -13.66 7.11 -13.41
C SER A 202 -13.64 8.56 -12.90
N LEU A 203 -13.97 9.52 -13.78
CA LEU A 203 -13.98 10.95 -13.43
C LEU A 203 -15.03 11.29 -12.37
N LYS A 204 -16.22 10.66 -12.43
CA LYS A 204 -17.28 10.90 -11.44
C LYS A 204 -16.84 10.43 -10.06
N THR A 205 -16.25 9.25 -9.96
CA THR A 205 -15.71 8.74 -8.70
C THR A 205 -14.62 9.65 -8.17
N THR A 206 -13.64 10.00 -9.01
CA THR A 206 -12.56 10.93 -8.66
C THR A 206 -13.11 12.28 -8.14
N ASP A 207 -14.08 12.87 -8.83
CA ASP A 207 -14.66 14.15 -8.43
C ASP A 207 -15.41 14.07 -7.09
N GLN A 208 -16.09 12.95 -6.79
CA GLN A 208 -16.74 12.77 -5.49
C GLN A 208 -15.74 12.60 -4.36
N LEU A 209 -14.64 11.87 -4.59
CA LEU A 209 -13.58 11.71 -3.60
C LEU A 209 -12.90 13.06 -3.30
N ILE A 210 -12.65 13.87 -4.33
CA ILE A 210 -12.10 15.22 -4.15
C ILE A 210 -13.07 16.11 -3.35
N LYS A 211 -14.37 16.05 -3.64
CA LYS A 211 -15.39 16.82 -2.91
C LYS A 211 -15.48 16.45 -1.43
N ASP A 212 -15.33 15.16 -1.10
CA ASP A 212 -15.41 14.65 0.28
C ASP A 212 -14.04 14.47 0.96
N LEU A 213 -12.95 15.00 0.37
CA LEU A 213 -11.57 14.73 0.79
C LEU A 213 -11.28 15.09 2.26
N ASN A 214 -11.92 16.16 2.78
CA ASN A 214 -11.79 16.54 4.19
C ASN A 214 -12.39 15.50 5.16
N ASN A 215 -13.22 14.60 4.64
CA ASN A 215 -13.85 13.50 5.36
C ASN A 215 -13.32 12.12 4.96
N ILE A 216 -12.13 12.07 4.37
CA ILE A 216 -11.45 10.84 3.95
C ILE A 216 -10.04 10.88 4.53
N ASP A 217 -9.67 9.84 5.27
CA ASP A 217 -8.37 9.79 5.92
C ASP A 217 -7.39 8.86 5.18
N ILE A 218 -7.88 7.80 4.53
CA ILE A 218 -7.11 6.88 3.70
C ILE A 218 -8.00 6.22 2.63
N ILE A 219 -7.40 5.89 1.48
CA ILE A 219 -8.07 5.24 0.34
C ILE A 219 -7.35 3.93 0.02
N PHE A 220 -8.11 2.86 -0.18
CA PHE A 220 -7.65 1.59 -0.74
C PHE A 220 -8.30 1.37 -2.11
N HIS A 221 -7.48 1.44 -3.15
CA HIS A 221 -7.84 0.98 -4.50
C HIS A 221 -7.35 -0.46 -4.67
N ILE A 222 -8.27 -1.42 -4.70
CA ILE A 222 -7.95 -2.86 -4.52
C ILE A 222 -7.85 -3.63 -5.86
N GLY A 223 -7.09 -3.10 -6.82
CA GLY A 223 -6.87 -3.69 -8.15
C GLY A 223 -7.57 -2.96 -9.29
N ASP A 224 -7.22 -3.31 -10.53
CA ASP A 224 -7.72 -2.75 -11.80
C ASP A 224 -7.72 -1.21 -11.87
N THR A 225 -6.52 -0.64 -11.89
CA THR A 225 -6.30 0.79 -11.71
C THR A 225 -6.43 1.62 -12.94
N THR A 226 -5.56 1.40 -13.93
CA THR A 226 -5.39 2.29 -15.08
C THR A 226 -6.06 1.72 -16.32
N TYR A 227 -6.20 0.40 -16.39
CA TYR A 227 -6.51 -0.34 -17.62
C TYR A 227 -5.57 0.03 -18.79
N ALA A 228 -4.32 0.42 -18.48
CA ALA A 228 -3.31 0.75 -19.48
C ALA A 228 -3.09 -0.43 -20.44
N ASN A 229 -3.06 -1.65 -19.91
CA ASN A 229 -2.96 -2.92 -20.62
C ASN A 229 -1.99 -2.86 -21.81
N GLY A 230 -0.77 -2.35 -21.57
CA GLY A 230 0.30 -2.21 -22.56
C GLY A 230 0.46 -0.80 -23.14
N TYR A 231 -0.52 0.10 -22.94
CA TYR A 231 -0.45 1.51 -23.35
C TYR A 231 0.11 2.39 -22.23
N ILE A 232 1.43 2.26 -22.04
CA ILE A 232 2.17 2.71 -20.85
C ILE A 232 1.98 4.19 -20.48
N SER A 233 1.72 5.09 -21.43
CA SER A 233 1.49 6.52 -21.14
C SER A 233 0.32 6.77 -20.18
N GLN A 234 -0.61 5.82 -20.10
CA GLN A 234 -1.81 5.93 -19.24
C GLN A 234 -1.48 5.79 -17.76
N TRP A 235 -0.29 5.30 -17.40
CA TRP A 235 0.20 5.30 -16.02
C TRP A 235 0.54 6.70 -15.52
N ASP A 236 1.17 7.53 -16.36
CA ASP A 236 1.42 8.94 -16.04
C ASP A 236 0.11 9.72 -15.96
N GLN A 237 -0.81 9.46 -16.89
CA GLN A 237 -2.16 10.01 -16.86
C GLN A 237 -2.85 9.67 -15.53
N PHE A 238 -2.86 8.41 -15.11
CA PHE A 238 -3.52 7.99 -13.89
C PHE A 238 -2.87 8.59 -12.62
N THR A 239 -1.53 8.60 -12.52
CA THR A 239 -0.83 9.20 -11.37
C THR A 239 -0.97 10.72 -11.29
N SER A 240 -1.23 11.39 -12.40
CA SER A 240 -1.58 12.82 -12.40
C SER A 240 -2.98 13.09 -11.82
N HIS A 241 -3.88 12.09 -11.85
CA HIS A 241 -5.26 12.19 -11.39
C HIS A 241 -5.50 11.56 -10.01
N CYS A 242 -4.68 10.59 -9.57
CA CYS A 242 -4.93 9.79 -8.36
C CYS A 242 -3.66 9.48 -7.56
N ILE A 243 -3.79 9.39 -6.23
CA ILE A 243 -2.71 9.07 -5.29
C ILE A 243 -3.02 7.71 -4.63
N ASN A 244 -2.13 6.75 -4.87
CA ASN A 244 -2.02 5.38 -4.34
C ASN A 244 -3.02 4.33 -4.79
N CYS A 245 -2.52 3.27 -5.45
CA CYS A 245 -3.32 2.12 -5.84
C CYS A 245 -2.57 0.76 -5.81
N THR A 246 -3.34 -0.33 -5.69
CA THR A 246 -2.91 -1.75 -5.71
C THR A 246 -3.31 -2.39 -7.05
N ILE A 247 -2.48 -3.27 -7.67
CA ILE A 247 -2.64 -3.67 -9.10
C ILE A 247 -2.10 -5.08 -9.42
N TYR A 248 -2.70 -5.63 -10.48
CA TYR A 248 -2.65 -6.95 -11.14
C TYR A 248 -1.36 -7.52 -11.73
N GLY A 249 -1.33 -8.87 -11.73
CA GLY A 249 -0.48 -9.87 -12.43
C GLY A 249 -0.76 -10.13 -13.92
N CYS A 250 0.20 -10.76 -14.61
CA CYS A 250 0.09 -11.41 -15.93
C CYS A 250 1.09 -12.56 -16.07
N ASN A 251 0.89 -13.44 -17.06
CA ASN A 251 1.48 -14.78 -17.13
C ASN A 251 2.79 -14.96 -17.96
N VAL A 252 3.31 -16.20 -17.87
CA VAL A 252 4.57 -16.85 -18.30
C VAL A 252 5.87 -16.33 -17.65
N GLY A 253 6.21 -16.92 -16.51
CA GLY A 253 7.52 -16.78 -15.84
C GLY A 253 7.55 -15.85 -14.61
N THR A 254 6.43 -15.20 -14.28
CA THR A 254 6.28 -14.26 -13.15
C THR A 254 5.55 -14.84 -11.93
N GLY A 255 4.84 -15.97 -12.08
CA GLY A 255 4.12 -16.63 -10.99
C GLY A 255 2.60 -16.41 -10.96
N SER A 256 2.02 -15.79 -12.01
CA SER A 256 0.57 -15.61 -12.12
C SER A 256 -0.19 -16.93 -12.10
N PHE A 257 -1.27 -16.98 -11.33
CA PHE A 257 -2.22 -18.07 -11.21
C PHE A 257 -3.11 -18.19 -12.46
N TYR A 258 -3.42 -17.06 -13.10
CA TYR A 258 -4.30 -16.98 -14.27
C TYR A 258 -3.52 -16.76 -15.56
N ASP A 259 -3.79 -17.58 -16.59
CA ASP A 259 -3.21 -17.49 -17.94
C ASP A 259 -4.06 -16.64 -18.87
N THR A 260 -4.09 -15.34 -18.57
CA THR A 260 -4.79 -14.33 -19.35
C THR A 260 -3.82 -13.29 -19.92
N GLN A 261 -4.30 -12.53 -20.90
CA GLN A 261 -3.56 -11.43 -21.53
C GLN A 261 -4.02 -10.06 -21.00
N ASP A 262 -4.69 -10.02 -19.85
CA ASP A 262 -5.42 -8.85 -19.35
C ASP A 262 -4.50 -7.62 -19.16
N SER A 263 -3.24 -7.85 -18.74
CA SER A 263 -2.27 -6.75 -18.57
C SER A 263 -1.70 -6.20 -19.88
N GLY A 264 -2.00 -6.80 -21.04
CA GLY A 264 -1.41 -6.42 -22.32
C GLY A 264 0.13 -6.48 -22.37
N GLY A 265 0.73 -7.34 -21.54
CA GLY A 265 2.18 -7.57 -21.49
C GLY A 265 2.95 -6.73 -20.45
N GLU A 266 2.26 -6.01 -19.57
CA GLU A 266 2.90 -5.23 -18.50
C GLU A 266 3.44 -6.09 -17.34
N CYS A 267 2.78 -7.23 -17.06
CA CYS A 267 3.22 -8.21 -16.06
C CYS A 267 3.57 -7.60 -14.70
N SER A 268 2.69 -6.75 -14.16
CA SER A 268 2.82 -6.03 -12.87
C SER A 268 4.00 -5.08 -12.74
N MET A 269 4.92 -5.03 -13.70
CA MET A 269 6.16 -4.27 -13.54
C MET A 269 5.91 -2.78 -13.30
N LEU A 270 4.93 -2.20 -13.99
CA LEU A 270 4.56 -0.80 -13.80
C LEU A 270 3.81 -0.57 -12.49
N ALA A 271 2.90 -1.47 -12.14
CA ALA A 271 2.21 -1.45 -10.85
C ALA A 271 3.18 -1.40 -9.67
N GLU A 272 4.09 -2.37 -9.65
CA GLU A 272 5.09 -2.55 -8.61
C GLU A 272 6.10 -1.42 -8.55
N THR A 273 6.28 -0.67 -9.64
CA THR A 273 7.26 0.41 -9.71
C THR A 273 6.64 1.77 -9.41
N MET A 274 5.47 2.05 -9.99
CA MET A 274 4.76 3.34 -9.89
C MET A 274 4.14 3.54 -8.50
N PHE A 275 3.67 2.46 -7.87
CA PHE A 275 3.10 2.52 -6.53
C PHE A 275 3.96 1.77 -5.51
N TYR A 276 4.04 2.36 -4.31
CA TYR A 276 4.68 1.72 -3.17
C TYR A 276 3.60 1.16 -2.24
N VAL A 277 3.78 -0.12 -1.89
CA VAL A 277 3.04 -0.79 -0.82
C VAL A 277 4.06 -1.42 0.13
N PRO A 278 3.73 -1.56 1.44
CA PRO A 278 4.64 -2.11 2.44
C PRO A 278 4.73 -3.65 2.37
N ALA A 279 4.77 -4.22 1.16
CA ALA A 279 4.99 -5.65 0.94
C ALA A 279 6.46 -6.01 1.18
N GLU A 280 6.73 -7.15 1.83
CA GLU A 280 8.09 -7.69 1.98
C GLU A 280 8.75 -7.92 0.61
N ASN A 281 7.96 -8.43 -0.34
CA ASN A 281 8.33 -8.53 -1.74
C ASN A 281 7.24 -7.87 -2.58
N ARG A 282 7.57 -6.72 -3.19
CA ARG A 282 6.63 -5.95 -4.03
C ARG A 282 6.15 -6.74 -5.26
N ALA A 283 6.93 -7.70 -5.76
CA ALA A 283 6.52 -8.58 -6.85
C ALA A 283 5.38 -9.54 -6.49
N LYS A 284 5.11 -9.72 -5.20
CA LYS A 284 4.03 -10.57 -4.70
C LYS A 284 2.79 -9.78 -4.30
N PHE A 285 2.94 -8.47 -4.09
CA PHE A 285 1.87 -7.49 -3.86
C PHE A 285 0.90 -7.73 -2.69
N TRP A 286 1.03 -8.81 -1.91
CA TRP A 286 0.28 -8.98 -0.66
C TRP A 286 1.00 -8.30 0.50
N TYR A 287 0.25 -7.61 1.37
CA TYR A 287 0.79 -6.84 2.49
C TYR A 287 -0.26 -6.59 3.57
N SER A 288 0.21 -6.25 4.77
CA SER A 288 -0.62 -5.79 5.88
C SER A 288 -0.47 -4.28 6.05
N ALA A 289 -1.53 -3.61 6.47
CA ALA A 289 -1.50 -2.18 6.78
C ALA A 289 -2.40 -1.87 7.97
N ASP A 290 -2.00 -0.88 8.77
CA ASP A 290 -2.75 -0.40 9.91
C ASP A 290 -3.21 1.05 9.70
N TYR A 291 -4.43 1.34 10.13
CA TYR A 291 -4.92 2.71 10.26
C TYR A 291 -5.75 2.83 11.52
N GLY A 292 -5.12 3.20 12.63
CA GLY A 292 -5.82 3.38 13.91
C GLY A 292 -6.44 2.07 14.37
N MET A 293 -7.77 2.01 14.44
CA MET A 293 -8.55 0.83 14.85
C MET A 293 -8.71 -0.23 13.76
N PHE A 294 -8.28 0.06 12.53
CA PHE A 294 -8.34 -0.88 11.41
C PHE A 294 -7.03 -1.63 11.23
N HIS A 295 -7.15 -2.95 11.00
CA HIS A 295 -6.09 -3.81 10.51
C HIS A 295 -6.50 -4.40 9.16
N PHE A 296 -5.69 -4.18 8.13
CA PHE A 296 -5.96 -4.61 6.77
C PHE A 296 -5.01 -5.74 6.35
N CYS A 297 -5.58 -6.81 5.81
CA CYS A 297 -4.83 -7.85 5.12
C CYS A 297 -5.19 -7.82 3.63
N ILE A 298 -4.23 -7.39 2.81
CA ILE A 298 -4.40 -7.22 1.37
C ILE A 298 -3.78 -8.43 0.66
N ALA A 299 -4.61 -9.14 -0.11
CA ALA A 299 -4.21 -10.28 -0.92
C ALA A 299 -4.06 -9.88 -2.39
N ASP A 300 -3.14 -10.54 -3.08
CA ASP A 300 -3.00 -10.50 -4.52
C ASP A 300 -3.69 -11.73 -5.14
N THR A 301 -4.78 -11.50 -5.86
CA THR A 301 -5.55 -12.58 -6.47
C THR A 301 -4.91 -13.13 -7.74
N GLU A 302 -3.83 -12.52 -8.23
CA GLU A 302 -3.15 -13.04 -9.40
C GLU A 302 -2.06 -14.04 -9.01
N HIS A 303 -1.79 -14.25 -7.72
CA HIS A 303 -0.96 -15.35 -7.21
C HIS A 303 -1.79 -16.38 -6.45
N ASP A 304 -1.29 -17.62 -6.35
CA ASP A 304 -2.02 -18.71 -5.67
C ASP A 304 -2.32 -18.39 -4.19
N TRP A 305 -3.59 -18.34 -3.82
CA TRP A 305 -4.08 -18.07 -2.46
C TRP A 305 -4.49 -19.33 -1.69
N ARG A 306 -4.41 -20.52 -2.29
CA ARG A 306 -4.94 -21.77 -1.72
C ARG A 306 -4.11 -22.28 -0.56
N GLU A 307 -4.72 -23.12 0.28
CA GLU A 307 -4.05 -23.75 1.43
C GLU A 307 -2.71 -24.39 1.02
N GLY A 308 -1.65 -24.04 1.75
CA GLY A 308 -0.28 -24.49 1.47
C GLY A 308 0.57 -23.51 0.65
N SER A 309 -0.02 -22.53 -0.04
CA SER A 309 0.73 -21.49 -0.76
C SER A 309 1.46 -20.53 0.19
N GLU A 310 2.42 -19.77 -0.35
CA GLU A 310 3.09 -18.72 0.41
C GLU A 310 2.12 -17.61 0.84
N GLN A 311 1.26 -17.19 -0.08
CA GLN A 311 0.25 -16.18 0.19
C GLN A 311 -0.74 -16.63 1.27
N TYR A 312 -1.15 -17.90 1.29
CA TYR A 312 -2.03 -18.42 2.33
C TYR A 312 -1.41 -18.29 3.73
N ARG A 313 -0.11 -18.60 3.86
CA ARG A 313 0.64 -18.44 5.13
C ARG A 313 0.76 -16.97 5.52
N PHE A 314 1.00 -16.09 4.56
CA PHE A 314 0.98 -14.65 4.79
C PHE A 314 -0.40 -14.19 5.29
N ILE A 315 -1.49 -14.60 4.65
CA ILE A 315 -2.85 -14.22 5.04
C ILE A 315 -3.14 -14.72 6.45
N GLU A 316 -2.83 -15.99 6.77
CA GLU A 316 -3.00 -16.52 8.13
C GLU A 316 -2.20 -15.71 9.16
N HIS A 317 -0.93 -15.41 8.87
CA HIS A 317 -0.08 -14.63 9.76
C HIS A 317 -0.62 -13.20 9.97
N CYS A 318 -1.03 -12.52 8.89
CA CYS A 318 -1.61 -11.18 8.95
C CYS A 318 -2.85 -11.17 9.85
N LEU A 319 -3.80 -12.08 9.57
CA LEU A 319 -5.04 -12.18 10.35
C LEU A 319 -4.80 -12.52 11.82
N ALA A 320 -3.81 -13.37 12.10
CA ALA A 320 -3.42 -13.75 13.47
C ALA A 320 -2.70 -12.62 14.23
N SER A 321 -2.03 -11.70 13.52
CA SER A 321 -1.23 -10.64 14.13
C SER A 321 -2.07 -9.48 14.69
N ALA A 322 -3.34 -9.38 14.30
CA ALA A 322 -4.24 -8.32 14.72
C ALA A 322 -4.58 -8.40 16.23
N ASP A 323 -4.16 -7.41 17.01
CA ASP A 323 -4.60 -7.21 18.39
C ASP A 323 -6.03 -6.65 18.40
N ARG A 324 -7.04 -7.54 18.43
CA ARG A 324 -8.45 -7.16 18.31
C ARG A 324 -9.00 -6.30 19.46
N GLN A 325 -8.25 -6.15 20.56
CA GLN A 325 -8.63 -5.20 21.62
C GLN A 325 -8.32 -3.77 21.20
N LYS A 326 -7.19 -3.57 20.51
CA LYS A 326 -6.76 -2.26 19.99
C LYS A 326 -7.34 -2.00 18.60
N GLN A 327 -7.35 -3.01 17.74
CA GLN A 327 -7.76 -2.92 16.34
C GLN A 327 -8.97 -3.84 16.11
N PRO A 328 -10.17 -3.44 16.56
CA PRO A 328 -11.36 -4.28 16.49
C PRO A 328 -11.83 -4.54 15.05
N TRP A 329 -11.46 -3.69 14.09
CA TRP A 329 -11.93 -3.75 12.70
C TRP A 329 -10.92 -4.47 11.81
N LEU A 330 -11.13 -5.77 11.62
CA LEU A 330 -10.27 -6.62 10.81
C LEU A 330 -10.85 -6.76 9.40
N ILE A 331 -10.13 -6.19 8.43
CA ILE A 331 -10.57 -6.08 7.04
C ILE A 331 -9.67 -6.96 6.16
N PHE A 332 -10.30 -7.84 5.38
CA PHE A 332 -9.63 -8.55 4.29
C PHE A 332 -9.98 -7.87 2.98
N ALA A 333 -9.02 -7.64 2.09
CA ALA A 333 -9.32 -7.14 0.76
C ALA A 333 -8.50 -7.88 -0.28
N ALA A 334 -9.12 -8.14 -1.42
CA ALA A 334 -8.53 -8.82 -2.55
C ALA A 334 -9.16 -8.25 -3.83
N HIS A 335 -8.50 -8.39 -4.97
CA HIS A 335 -9.09 -7.89 -6.20
C HIS A 335 -10.22 -8.81 -6.70
N ARG A 336 -9.89 -10.01 -7.22
CA ARG A 336 -10.92 -10.95 -7.69
C ARG A 336 -11.78 -11.45 -6.54
N VAL A 337 -13.01 -11.86 -6.86
CA VAL A 337 -14.00 -12.27 -5.86
C VAL A 337 -13.67 -13.64 -5.26
N LEU A 338 -12.89 -13.65 -4.17
CA LEU A 338 -12.59 -14.84 -3.34
C LEU A 338 -13.66 -15.10 -2.25
N GLY A 339 -14.88 -14.66 -2.51
CA GLY A 339 -15.97 -14.60 -1.54
C GLY A 339 -17.31 -14.94 -2.17
N TYR A 340 -18.16 -13.94 -2.33
CA TYR A 340 -19.51 -14.09 -2.87
C TYR A 340 -19.82 -12.95 -3.83
N SER A 341 -20.23 -13.29 -5.04
CA SER A 341 -20.78 -12.36 -6.03
C SER A 341 -21.79 -13.09 -6.91
N SER A 342 -22.89 -12.42 -7.18
CA SER A 342 -23.90 -12.80 -8.17
C SER A 342 -23.65 -12.13 -9.51
N ASP A 343 -22.41 -11.75 -9.82
CA ASP A 343 -22.06 -11.31 -11.17
C ASP A 343 -22.47 -12.36 -12.22
N LYS A 344 -23.02 -11.89 -13.34
CA LYS A 344 -23.54 -12.73 -14.41
C LYS A 344 -22.46 -13.65 -14.98
N TRP A 345 -21.20 -13.22 -15.05
CA TRP A 345 -20.11 -14.06 -15.56
C TRP A 345 -19.94 -15.33 -14.72
N TYR A 346 -19.84 -15.19 -13.40
CA TYR A 346 -19.77 -16.34 -12.50
C TYR A 346 -21.05 -17.19 -12.58
N GLY A 347 -22.21 -16.54 -12.61
CA GLY A 347 -23.50 -17.22 -12.69
C GLY A 347 -23.67 -18.09 -13.94
N LEU A 348 -23.11 -17.69 -15.09
CA LEU A 348 -23.10 -18.47 -16.33
C LEU A 348 -22.25 -19.74 -16.22
N GLU A 349 -21.21 -19.71 -15.38
CA GLU A 349 -20.38 -20.88 -15.07
C GLU A 349 -20.98 -21.74 -13.94
N GLY A 350 -22.15 -21.38 -13.42
CA GLY A 350 -22.77 -22.05 -12.27
C GLY A 350 -22.06 -21.76 -10.95
N LEU A 351 -21.28 -20.69 -10.88
CA LEU A 351 -20.49 -20.25 -9.73
C LEU A 351 -21.01 -18.92 -9.18
N PHE A 352 -20.49 -18.55 -8.00
CA PHE A 352 -20.75 -17.26 -7.34
C PHE A 352 -19.47 -16.66 -6.75
N GLU A 353 -18.34 -17.01 -7.36
CA GLU A 353 -16.97 -16.66 -6.98
C GLU A 353 -15.99 -17.06 -8.08
N GLN A 354 -14.73 -16.66 -7.92
CA GLN A 354 -13.63 -17.33 -8.62
C GLN A 354 -13.56 -18.82 -8.24
N PRO A 355 -13.27 -19.72 -9.20
CA PRO A 355 -13.04 -21.13 -8.91
C PRO A 355 -12.02 -21.31 -7.77
N MET A 356 -12.37 -22.09 -6.74
CA MET A 356 -11.56 -22.30 -5.52
C MET A 356 -11.33 -21.04 -4.67
N GLY A 357 -12.17 -20.01 -4.84
CA GLY A 357 -11.98 -18.71 -4.20
C GLY A 357 -12.13 -18.77 -2.68
N ARG A 358 -13.25 -19.32 -2.19
CA ARG A 358 -13.60 -19.25 -0.77
C ARG A 358 -13.13 -20.43 0.06
N GLU A 359 -12.96 -21.62 -0.49
CA GLU A 359 -12.91 -22.88 0.28
C GLU A 359 -11.79 -22.91 1.31
N SER A 360 -10.59 -22.49 0.91
CA SER A 360 -9.41 -22.43 1.80
C SER A 360 -9.48 -21.22 2.73
N LEU A 361 -9.85 -20.05 2.19
CA LEU A 361 -9.77 -18.76 2.89
C LEU A 361 -10.93 -18.52 3.86
N GLN A 362 -12.10 -19.11 3.64
CA GLN A 362 -13.24 -18.97 4.57
C GLN A 362 -12.92 -19.56 5.95
N ARG A 363 -12.06 -20.60 6.02
CA ARG A 363 -11.60 -21.17 7.29
C ARG A 363 -10.78 -20.16 8.09
N LEU A 364 -9.85 -19.46 7.44
CA LEU A 364 -9.06 -18.41 8.07
C LEU A 364 -9.94 -17.22 8.48
N ARG A 365 -10.80 -16.75 7.57
CA ARG A 365 -11.72 -15.64 7.85
C ARG A 365 -12.62 -15.93 9.04
N GLN A 366 -13.15 -17.16 9.14
CA GLN A 366 -13.96 -17.60 10.27
C GLN A 366 -13.14 -17.74 11.56
N LYS A 367 -11.96 -18.37 11.48
CA LYS A 367 -11.05 -18.60 12.63
C LYS A 367 -10.63 -17.29 13.28
N TYR A 368 -10.26 -16.29 12.48
CA TYR A 368 -9.79 -14.99 12.96
C TYR A 368 -10.89 -13.91 13.00
N LYS A 369 -12.13 -14.29 12.70
CA LYS A 369 -13.33 -13.44 12.79
C LYS A 369 -13.16 -12.14 12.01
N VAL A 370 -12.83 -12.27 10.72
CA VAL A 370 -12.76 -11.15 9.77
C VAL A 370 -14.13 -10.51 9.68
N ASP A 371 -14.18 -9.19 9.75
CA ASP A 371 -15.44 -8.45 9.83
C ASP A 371 -16.05 -8.25 8.46
N ILE A 372 -15.22 -7.69 7.56
CA ILE A 372 -15.61 -7.36 6.20
C ILE A 372 -14.53 -7.83 5.24
N ALA A 373 -14.93 -8.52 4.19
CA ALA A 373 -14.09 -8.91 3.08
C ALA A 373 -14.49 -8.13 1.82
N PHE A 374 -13.57 -7.34 1.27
CA PHE A 374 -13.79 -6.51 0.08
C PHE A 374 -13.21 -7.14 -1.17
N PHE A 375 -13.93 -6.99 -2.28
CA PHE A 375 -13.55 -7.47 -3.61
C PHE A 375 -13.84 -6.41 -4.69
N GLY A 376 -13.08 -6.45 -5.77
CA GLY A 376 -13.36 -5.74 -7.03
C GLY A 376 -13.79 -6.71 -8.14
N HIS A 377 -13.27 -6.48 -9.35
CA HIS A 377 -13.37 -7.32 -10.56
C HIS A 377 -14.75 -7.36 -11.20
N ALA A 378 -15.78 -7.64 -10.40
CA ALA A 378 -17.16 -7.49 -10.83
C ALA A 378 -17.50 -5.99 -10.77
N HIS A 379 -17.77 -5.39 -11.92
CA HIS A 379 -18.04 -3.97 -12.08
C HIS A 379 -19.47 -3.59 -11.67
N ASN A 380 -19.82 -3.90 -10.43
CA ASN A 380 -21.07 -3.55 -9.76
C ASN A 380 -20.82 -3.42 -8.25
N TYR A 381 -21.89 -3.16 -7.51
CA TYR A 381 -21.88 -3.27 -6.05
C TYR A 381 -22.76 -4.42 -5.60
N GLU A 382 -22.27 -5.20 -4.64
CA GLU A 382 -23.06 -6.23 -3.98
C GLU A 382 -22.62 -6.42 -2.53
N ARG A 383 -23.59 -6.61 -1.63
CA ARG A 383 -23.36 -6.93 -0.22
C ARG A 383 -24.09 -8.20 0.19
N SER A 384 -23.36 -9.06 0.88
CA SER A 384 -23.92 -10.26 1.51
C SER A 384 -24.35 -10.03 2.97
N CYS A 385 -25.16 -10.95 3.50
CA CYS A 385 -25.33 -11.16 4.93
C CYS A 385 -24.00 -11.62 5.57
N PRO A 386 -23.83 -11.52 6.91
CA PRO A 386 -22.78 -12.27 7.60
C PRO A 386 -22.95 -13.75 7.27
N ILE A 387 -21.94 -14.34 6.62
CA ILE A 387 -22.07 -15.63 5.95
C ILE A 387 -20.90 -16.54 6.28
N TYR A 388 -21.18 -17.84 6.38
CA TYR A 388 -20.19 -18.90 6.44
C TYR A 388 -20.74 -20.15 5.75
N GLN A 389 -19.93 -20.83 4.93
CA GLN A 389 -20.35 -22.04 4.19
C GLN A 389 -21.68 -21.86 3.43
N ASN A 390 -21.83 -20.71 2.76
CA ASN A 390 -22.99 -20.36 1.93
C ASN A 390 -24.32 -20.20 2.71
N GLN A 391 -24.26 -20.08 4.04
CA GLN A 391 -25.41 -19.86 4.90
C GLN A 391 -25.28 -18.54 5.65
N CYS A 392 -26.33 -17.72 5.62
CA CYS A 392 -26.41 -16.55 6.51
C CYS A 392 -26.42 -17.03 7.96
N VAL A 393 -25.45 -16.56 8.73
CA VAL A 393 -25.29 -16.93 10.15
C VAL A 393 -25.78 -15.83 11.09
N ASN A 394 -26.26 -14.72 10.53
CA ASN A 394 -26.91 -13.64 11.23
C ASN A 394 -28.13 -13.16 10.40
N PRO A 395 -29.34 -13.05 11.00
CA PRO A 395 -30.54 -12.63 10.29
C PRO A 395 -30.65 -11.11 10.09
N GLU A 396 -29.86 -10.31 10.81
CA GLU A 396 -29.86 -8.85 10.69
C GLU A 396 -29.39 -8.40 9.30
N LYS A 397 -29.86 -7.23 8.86
CA LYS A 397 -29.57 -6.71 7.52
C LYS A 397 -28.78 -5.40 7.50
N SER A 398 -28.96 -4.57 8.53
CA SER A 398 -28.40 -3.21 8.59
C SER A 398 -27.89 -2.80 9.99
N HIS A 399 -28.36 -3.42 11.07
CA HIS A 399 -27.93 -3.10 12.43
C HIS A 399 -27.43 -4.35 13.13
N TYR A 400 -26.13 -4.61 13.00
CA TYR A 400 -25.51 -5.76 13.62
C TYR A 400 -25.05 -5.40 15.03
N SER A 401 -25.38 -6.26 16.00
CA SER A 401 -24.96 -6.10 17.38
C SER A 401 -24.37 -7.40 17.94
N GLY A 402 -23.35 -7.25 18.79
CA GLY A 402 -22.66 -8.39 19.40
C GLY A 402 -21.92 -9.27 18.39
N THR A 403 -22.00 -10.58 18.57
CA THR A 403 -21.25 -11.55 17.75
C THR A 403 -21.84 -11.69 16.35
N MET A 404 -21.00 -11.45 15.33
CA MET A 404 -21.40 -11.50 13.91
C MET A 404 -21.59 -12.92 13.37
N ASN A 405 -20.91 -13.91 13.97
CA ASN A 405 -20.86 -15.32 13.57
C ASN A 405 -20.35 -15.63 12.15
N GLY A 406 -20.16 -14.63 11.28
CA GLY A 406 -19.60 -14.77 9.94
C GLY A 406 -19.10 -13.43 9.40
N THR A 407 -18.39 -13.49 8.30
CA THR A 407 -17.84 -12.30 7.63
C THR A 407 -18.86 -11.70 6.67
N ILE A 408 -18.95 -10.37 6.60
CA ILE A 408 -19.71 -9.68 5.55
C ILE A 408 -18.81 -9.60 4.30
N HIS A 409 -19.29 -10.06 3.16
CA HIS A 409 -18.59 -9.90 1.88
C HIS A 409 -19.21 -8.76 1.08
N VAL A 410 -18.35 -7.90 0.52
CA VAL A 410 -18.72 -6.73 -0.27
C VAL A 410 -17.95 -6.75 -1.59
N VAL A 411 -18.67 -6.70 -2.71
CA VAL A 411 -18.14 -6.37 -4.03
C VAL A 411 -18.25 -4.85 -4.20
N ALA A 412 -17.13 -4.19 -4.47
CA ALA A 412 -16.98 -2.76 -4.66
C ALA A 412 -16.15 -2.44 -5.91
N GLY A 413 -16.38 -3.18 -7.01
CA GLY A 413 -15.73 -2.99 -8.31
C GLY A 413 -16.46 -1.99 -9.23
N GLY A 414 -17.51 -1.34 -8.76
CA GLY A 414 -18.26 -0.34 -9.54
C GLY A 414 -17.58 1.03 -9.64
N ALA A 415 -16.26 1.20 -9.50
CA ALA A 415 -15.71 2.55 -9.38
C ALA A 415 -15.57 3.30 -10.72
N GLY A 416 -15.53 2.62 -11.86
CA GLY A 416 -15.45 3.34 -13.13
C GLY A 416 -15.53 2.53 -14.41
N SER A 417 -14.96 1.34 -14.44
CA SER A 417 -15.00 0.43 -15.59
C SER A 417 -16.43 0.06 -15.99
N HIS A 418 -16.64 -0.25 -17.26
CA HIS A 418 -17.94 -0.68 -17.80
C HIS A 418 -18.69 -1.65 -16.87
N LEU A 419 -19.95 -1.34 -16.55
CA LEU A 419 -20.69 -2.09 -15.54
C LEU A 419 -20.97 -3.54 -15.95
N SER A 420 -21.02 -4.44 -14.97
CA SER A 420 -21.32 -5.86 -15.16
C SER A 420 -22.67 -6.24 -14.53
N GLU A 421 -23.53 -6.91 -15.30
CA GLU A 421 -24.87 -7.31 -14.84
C GLU A 421 -24.78 -8.39 -13.76
N CYS A 422 -25.75 -8.42 -12.83
CA CYS A 422 -25.92 -9.56 -11.94
C CYS A 422 -26.70 -10.70 -12.63
N SER A 423 -26.54 -11.92 -12.14
CA SER A 423 -27.30 -13.09 -12.53
C SER A 423 -28.79 -12.90 -12.23
N GLN A 424 -29.64 -13.53 -13.06
CA GLN A 424 -31.09 -13.53 -12.87
C GLN A 424 -31.49 -14.19 -11.53
N ILE A 425 -30.72 -15.19 -11.10
CA ILE A 425 -30.89 -15.80 -9.78
C ILE A 425 -30.31 -14.84 -8.74
N THR A 426 -31.10 -14.56 -7.70
CA THR A 426 -30.65 -13.79 -6.54
C THR A 426 -30.43 -14.76 -5.39
N PRO A 427 -29.19 -15.06 -5.01
CA PRO A 427 -28.91 -15.94 -3.88
C PRO A 427 -29.48 -15.39 -2.58
N SER A 428 -29.88 -16.26 -1.66
CA SER A 428 -30.49 -15.85 -0.38
C SER A 428 -29.58 -14.99 0.50
N TRP A 429 -28.27 -15.09 0.31
CA TRP A 429 -27.28 -14.30 1.03
C TRP A 429 -27.07 -12.90 0.47
N SER A 430 -27.53 -12.60 -0.75
CA SER A 430 -27.36 -11.29 -1.40
C SER A 430 -28.40 -10.31 -0.83
N LEU A 431 -27.95 -9.37 0.00
CA LEU A 431 -28.82 -8.41 0.67
C LEU A 431 -29.08 -7.16 -0.16
N TYR A 432 -28.08 -6.71 -0.91
CA TYR A 432 -28.18 -5.52 -1.74
C TYR A 432 -27.29 -5.67 -2.98
N ARG A 433 -27.80 -5.21 -4.14
CA ARG A 433 -27.07 -5.18 -5.41
C ARG A 433 -27.36 -3.87 -6.11
N ASP A 434 -26.35 -3.31 -6.77
CA ASP A 434 -26.51 -2.09 -7.55
C ASP A 434 -25.67 -2.15 -8.82
N TYR A 435 -26.34 -1.90 -9.95
CA TYR A 435 -25.74 -1.76 -11.26
C TYR A 435 -25.55 -0.26 -11.54
N ASP A 436 -24.58 0.35 -10.87
CA ASP A 436 -24.22 1.76 -11.02
C ASP A 436 -22.78 1.96 -10.52
N PHE A 437 -22.24 3.16 -10.75
CA PHE A 437 -20.91 3.49 -10.25
C PHE A 437 -20.94 3.93 -8.79
N GLY A 438 -20.00 3.46 -7.98
CA GLY A 438 -19.89 3.83 -6.58
C GLY A 438 -18.67 3.29 -5.86
N PHE A 439 -18.57 3.61 -4.57
CA PHE A 439 -17.46 3.24 -3.69
C PHE A 439 -17.95 3.05 -2.25
N ALA A 440 -17.19 2.31 -1.44
CA ALA A 440 -17.49 2.11 -0.04
C ALA A 440 -16.75 3.13 0.85
N LYS A 441 -17.41 3.56 1.92
CA LYS A 441 -16.86 4.36 3.02
C LYS A 441 -17.09 3.64 4.34
N LEU A 442 -16.01 3.43 5.08
CA LEU A 442 -16.05 2.94 6.45
C LEU A 442 -15.77 4.11 7.39
N THR A 443 -16.59 4.27 8.41
CA THR A 443 -16.41 5.26 9.48
C THR A 443 -16.38 4.55 10.82
N ALA A 444 -15.21 4.44 11.44
CA ALA A 444 -15.10 3.97 12.81
C ALA A 444 -15.24 5.17 13.76
N PHE A 445 -16.31 5.17 14.55
CA PHE A 445 -16.58 6.21 15.55
C PHE A 445 -15.84 5.96 16.86
N SER A 446 -15.67 4.68 17.19
CA SER A 446 -14.96 4.18 18.37
C SER A 446 -14.59 2.72 18.17
N HIS A 447 -13.96 2.13 19.19
CA HIS A 447 -13.63 0.70 19.21
C HIS A 447 -14.87 -0.22 19.12
N SER A 448 -16.05 0.28 19.47
CA SER A 448 -17.29 -0.51 19.51
C SER A 448 -18.31 -0.12 18.44
N SER A 449 -18.03 0.86 17.56
CA SER A 449 -18.97 1.33 16.55
C SER A 449 -18.33 1.60 15.19
N LEU A 450 -18.78 0.84 14.19
CA LEU A 450 -18.43 1.00 12.78
C LEU A 450 -19.68 1.26 11.94
N LEU A 451 -19.59 2.24 11.04
CA LEU A 451 -20.57 2.48 9.99
C LEU A 451 -19.94 2.15 8.63
N PHE A 452 -20.68 1.37 7.83
CA PHE A 452 -20.42 1.15 6.42
C PHE A 452 -21.43 1.94 5.59
N GLU A 453 -20.97 2.61 4.54
CA GLU A 453 -21.80 3.31 3.56
C GLU A 453 -21.33 2.96 2.14
N TYR A 454 -22.26 2.56 1.27
CA TYR A 454 -22.05 2.53 -0.16
C TYR A 454 -22.60 3.82 -0.78
N LYS A 455 -21.72 4.56 -1.46
CA LYS A 455 -22.02 5.86 -2.07
C LYS A 455 -21.94 5.77 -3.57
N LYS A 456 -22.94 6.30 -4.28
CA LYS A 456 -22.88 6.35 -5.74
C LYS A 456 -22.02 7.50 -6.22
N SER A 457 -21.21 7.27 -7.26
CA SER A 457 -20.33 8.28 -7.84
C SER A 457 -21.08 9.41 -8.54
N ARG A 458 -22.33 9.17 -8.97
CA ARG A 458 -23.15 10.18 -9.65
C ARG A 458 -23.51 11.38 -8.77
N ASP A 459 -23.74 11.17 -7.48
CA ASP A 459 -24.26 12.19 -6.57
C ASP A 459 -23.56 12.24 -5.20
N GLY A 460 -22.79 11.21 -4.84
CA GLY A 460 -22.15 11.10 -3.54
C GLY A 460 -23.13 10.78 -2.40
N ASN A 461 -24.37 10.39 -2.69
CA ASN A 461 -25.36 9.99 -1.69
C ASN A 461 -25.16 8.53 -1.28
N VAL A 462 -25.64 8.19 -0.08
CA VAL A 462 -25.62 6.82 0.45
C VAL A 462 -26.83 6.05 -0.08
N TYR A 463 -26.61 4.86 -0.64
CA TYR A 463 -27.67 4.00 -1.18
C TYR A 463 -27.78 2.66 -0.44
N ASP A 464 -26.71 2.22 0.21
CA ASP A 464 -26.74 1.09 1.13
C ASP A 464 -25.85 1.39 2.33
N SER A 465 -26.23 0.90 3.50
CA SER A 465 -25.46 1.11 4.73
C SER A 465 -25.77 0.05 5.77
N PHE A 466 -24.80 -0.17 6.66
CA PHE A 466 -25.02 -0.95 7.87
C PHE A 466 -24.10 -0.47 8.99
N THR A 467 -24.46 -0.85 10.21
CA THR A 467 -23.69 -0.55 11.42
C THR A 467 -23.30 -1.84 12.13
N ILE A 468 -22.11 -1.87 12.71
CA ILE A 468 -21.66 -2.92 13.63
C ILE A 468 -21.44 -2.27 14.98
N SER A 469 -22.17 -2.73 15.99
CA SER A 469 -22.00 -2.29 17.38
C SER A 469 -21.71 -3.48 18.29
N ARG A 470 -20.47 -3.59 18.78
CA ARG A 470 -20.05 -4.72 19.61
C ARG A 470 -18.84 -4.37 20.46
N ASP A 471 -18.66 -5.09 21.56
CA ASP A 471 -17.51 -4.95 22.44
C ASP A 471 -16.43 -6.00 22.11
N TYR A 472 -15.23 -5.84 22.68
CA TYR A 472 -14.13 -6.80 22.51
C TYR A 472 -14.52 -8.25 22.87
N ARG A 473 -15.35 -8.43 23.91
CA ARG A 473 -15.85 -9.76 24.32
C ARG A 473 -16.61 -10.49 23.23
N ASP A 474 -17.25 -9.75 22.33
CA ASP A 474 -18.11 -10.31 21.28
C ASP A 474 -17.30 -10.78 20.06
N VAL A 475 -16.03 -10.36 19.96
CA VAL A 475 -15.13 -10.72 18.85
C VAL A 475 -14.77 -12.22 18.90
N TYR A 476 -14.53 -12.76 20.11
CA TYR A 476 -14.12 -14.15 20.31
C TYR A 476 -15.17 -15.05 20.96
N ALA A 477 -16.33 -14.49 21.33
CA ALA A 477 -17.52 -15.28 21.61
C ALA A 477 -17.95 -16.09 20.37
#